data_AF-V5BVH3-F1
#
_entry.id   AF-V5BVH3-F1
#
_cell.length_a   1.000
_cell.length_b   1.000
_cell.length_c   1.000
_cell.angle_alpha   90.00
_cell.angle_beta   90.00
_cell.angle_gamma   90.00
#
_symmetry.space_group_name_H-M   'P 1'
#
loop_
_entity.id
_entity.type
_entity.pdbx_description
1 polymer ?
#
loop_
_entity_poly.entity_id
_entity_poly.type
_entity_poly.pdbx_seq_one_letter_code
_entity_poly.pdbx_strand_id
1 'polypeptide(L)'
;MLEGYGEEMKKALSKEMMSIQEKQFAQEAMYMERYAEHDFDTTSPAVLAVKRALKCRVLRNHLLTNPHNNIIKAVLANTEKKLSHALRKLRKVDFKKYWEIIRDHDVQDVLQPSNLVTYRQGAYWKYDWNAGLAISTNLADVLDPRGLNGCVETGRSRSEVARDLGLSYTRPLQENEKKQLSHQALYYERLAKFKMEQPEAARALERERFVRKFSGMFAKMDIKSGAPDFPSTYRKLLGTKVVRWASKRHGPA
;
A
#
# COMPACT_ATOMS: atom_id res chain seq x y z
N MET A 1 -27.55 12.51 -41.46
CA MET A 1 -27.12 11.51 -42.47
C MET A 1 -28.26 10.57 -42.89
N LEU A 2 -29.07 10.02 -41.97
CA LEU A 2 -30.11 9.04 -42.31
C LEU A 2 -31.55 9.60 -42.36
N GLU A 3 -31.75 10.92 -42.34
CA GLU A 3 -33.08 11.55 -42.24
C GLU A 3 -34.01 11.22 -43.43
N GLY A 4 -33.48 11.03 -44.63
CA GLY A 4 -34.27 10.75 -45.84
C GLY A 4 -34.54 9.28 -46.14
N TYR A 5 -34.06 8.34 -45.32
CA TYR A 5 -34.23 6.91 -45.55
C TYR A 5 -35.39 6.32 -44.73
N GLY A 6 -35.95 5.21 -45.22
CA GLY A 6 -37.04 4.50 -44.54
C GLY A 6 -36.63 3.93 -43.17
N GLU A 7 -37.63 3.73 -42.29
CA GLU A 7 -37.41 3.23 -40.93
C GLU A 7 -36.75 1.84 -40.88
N GLU A 8 -36.99 0.99 -41.89
CA GLU A 8 -36.32 -0.31 -42.01
C GLU A 8 -34.80 -0.16 -42.17
N MET A 9 -34.34 0.81 -42.95
CA MET A 9 -32.92 1.08 -43.14
C MET A 9 -32.30 1.66 -41.87
N LYS A 10 -33.01 2.56 -41.16
CA LYS A 10 -32.57 3.06 -39.84
C LYS A 10 -32.46 1.93 -38.81
N LYS A 11 -33.42 0.99 -38.82
CA LYS A 11 -33.41 -0.19 -37.94
C LYS A 11 -32.28 -1.16 -38.29
N ALA A 12 -31.98 -1.35 -39.57
CA ALA A 12 -30.86 -2.18 -40.03
C ALA A 12 -29.49 -1.65 -39.56
N LEU A 13 -29.35 -0.33 -39.41
CA LEU A 13 -28.15 0.33 -38.87
C LEU A 13 -28.23 0.64 -37.37
N SER A 14 -29.20 0.07 -36.66
CA SER A 14 -29.40 0.32 -35.23
C SER A 14 -28.39 -0.42 -34.34
N LYS A 15 -28.32 0.00 -33.08
CA LYS A 15 -27.42 -0.58 -32.06
C LYS A 15 -27.61 -2.09 -31.85
N GLU A 16 -28.81 -2.59 -32.11
CA GLU A 16 -29.14 -4.01 -31.92
C GLU A 16 -28.46 -4.89 -32.96
N MET A 17 -28.37 -4.39 -34.20
CA MET A 17 -27.80 -5.08 -35.36
C MET A 17 -26.27 -5.06 -35.39
N MET A 18 -25.63 -4.34 -34.45
CA MET A 18 -24.18 -4.33 -34.32
C MET A 18 -23.65 -5.71 -33.93
N SER A 19 -22.55 -6.10 -34.58
CA SER A 19 -21.74 -7.24 -34.19
C SER A 19 -21.17 -7.07 -32.78
N ILE A 20 -20.73 -8.18 -32.16
CA ILE A 20 -20.09 -8.14 -30.84
C ILE A 20 -18.85 -7.24 -30.85
N GLN A 21 -18.08 -7.25 -31.94
CA GLN A 21 -16.88 -6.42 -32.09
C GLN A 21 -17.23 -4.94 -32.14
N GLU A 22 -18.27 -4.56 -32.88
CA GLU A 22 -18.74 -3.16 -32.92
C GLU A 22 -19.30 -2.72 -31.56
N LYS A 23 -20.00 -3.60 -30.83
CA LYS A 23 -20.46 -3.31 -29.45
C LYS A 23 -19.28 -3.10 -28.49
N GLN A 24 -18.21 -3.88 -28.63
CA GLN A 24 -16.97 -3.69 -27.86
C GLN A 24 -16.31 -2.35 -28.21
N PHE A 25 -16.22 -2.02 -29.51
CA PHE A 25 -15.64 -0.76 -29.96
C PHE A 25 -16.46 0.46 -29.49
N ALA A 26 -17.80 0.38 -29.51
CA ALA A 26 -18.66 1.42 -28.98
C ALA A 26 -18.47 1.64 -27.49
N GLN A 27 -18.30 0.55 -26.72
CA GLN A 27 -17.96 0.65 -25.29
C GLN A 27 -16.58 1.28 -25.09
N GLU A 28 -15.57 0.85 -25.85
CA GLU A 28 -14.23 1.45 -25.80
C GLU A 28 -14.29 2.95 -26.13
N ALA A 29 -15.00 3.35 -27.18
CA ALA A 29 -15.16 4.75 -27.60
C ALA A 29 -15.85 5.60 -26.52
N MET A 30 -16.92 5.10 -25.89
CA MET A 30 -17.61 5.79 -24.80
C MET A 30 -16.67 6.14 -23.63
N TYR A 31 -15.80 5.20 -23.25
CA TYR A 31 -14.84 5.47 -22.18
C TYR A 31 -13.62 6.27 -22.64
N MET A 32 -13.18 6.10 -23.89
CA MET A 32 -12.12 6.93 -24.47
C MET A 32 -12.53 8.39 -24.47
N GLU A 33 -13.73 8.71 -24.94
CA GLU A 33 -14.26 10.08 -24.97
C GLU A 33 -14.26 10.72 -23.58
N ARG A 34 -14.61 9.96 -22.53
CA ARG A 34 -14.61 10.47 -21.15
C ARG A 34 -13.22 10.76 -20.59
N TYR A 35 -12.23 9.93 -20.92
CA TYR A 35 -10.91 9.97 -20.27
C TYR A 35 -9.82 10.62 -21.12
N ALA A 36 -10.06 10.82 -22.42
CA ALA A 36 -9.17 11.48 -23.36
C ALA A 36 -8.95 12.95 -22.98
N GLU A 37 -7.73 13.44 -23.20
CA GLU A 37 -7.40 14.85 -23.01
C GLU A 37 -7.89 15.72 -24.19
N HIS A 38 -7.94 15.13 -25.39
CA HIS A 38 -8.38 15.74 -26.63
C HIS A 38 -8.85 14.66 -27.63
N ASP A 39 -9.49 15.05 -28.74
CA ASP A 39 -10.18 14.13 -29.67
C ASP A 39 -9.30 12.98 -30.20
N PHE A 40 -8.02 13.24 -30.48
CA PHE A 40 -7.07 12.25 -31.01
C PHE A 40 -6.21 11.57 -29.92
N ASP A 41 -6.54 11.75 -28.64
CA ASP A 41 -5.77 11.15 -27.55
C ASP A 41 -6.05 9.65 -27.48
N THR A 42 -5.00 8.87 -27.75
CA THR A 42 -5.04 7.41 -27.69
C THR A 42 -3.97 6.82 -26.79
N THR A 43 -3.08 7.66 -26.27
CA THR A 43 -1.83 7.26 -25.60
C THR A 43 -1.75 7.72 -24.16
N SER A 44 -2.67 8.59 -23.70
CA SER A 44 -2.71 8.99 -22.29
C SER A 44 -2.89 7.77 -21.37
N PRO A 45 -2.32 7.83 -20.14
CA PRO A 45 -2.38 6.71 -19.22
C PRO A 45 -3.82 6.27 -18.88
N ALA A 46 -4.76 7.21 -18.83
CA ALA A 46 -6.17 6.94 -18.53
C ALA A 46 -6.85 6.18 -19.67
N VAL A 47 -6.70 6.66 -20.91
CA VAL A 47 -7.24 6.00 -22.11
C VAL A 47 -6.67 4.58 -22.26
N LEU A 48 -5.35 4.42 -22.08
CA LEU A 48 -4.71 3.11 -22.15
C LEU A 48 -5.18 2.17 -21.03
N ALA A 49 -5.37 2.66 -19.81
CA ALA A 49 -5.84 1.86 -18.69
C ALA A 49 -7.25 1.30 -18.98
N VAL A 50 -8.19 2.12 -19.45
CA VAL A 50 -9.56 1.65 -19.71
C VAL A 50 -9.62 0.69 -20.89
N LYS A 51 -8.94 0.98 -21.99
CA LYS A 51 -8.84 0.05 -23.13
C LYS A 51 -8.33 -1.33 -22.69
N ARG A 52 -7.29 -1.37 -21.84
CA ARG A 52 -6.73 -2.62 -21.34
C ARG A 52 -7.66 -3.31 -20.34
N ALA A 53 -8.37 -2.57 -19.49
CA ALA A 53 -9.35 -3.12 -18.56
C ALA A 53 -10.53 -3.78 -19.29
N LEU A 54 -11.11 -3.09 -20.28
CA LEU A 54 -12.17 -3.63 -21.12
C LEU A 54 -11.69 -4.88 -21.88
N LYS A 55 -10.47 -4.85 -22.44
CA LYS A 55 -9.89 -6.02 -23.10
C LYS A 55 -9.69 -7.19 -22.14
N CYS A 56 -9.19 -6.96 -20.92
CA CYS A 56 -9.10 -7.98 -19.87
C CYS A 56 -10.46 -8.62 -19.59
N ARG A 57 -11.53 -7.82 -19.45
CA ARG A 57 -12.89 -8.31 -19.24
C ARG A 57 -13.37 -9.22 -20.38
N VAL A 58 -13.16 -8.79 -21.62
CA VAL A 58 -13.53 -9.59 -22.81
C VAL A 58 -12.79 -10.93 -22.84
N LEU A 59 -11.48 -10.92 -22.57
CA LEU A 59 -10.67 -12.14 -22.57
C LEU A 59 -11.02 -13.07 -21.39
N ARG A 60 -11.30 -12.52 -20.20
CA ARG A 60 -11.81 -13.28 -19.05
C ARG A 60 -13.14 -13.96 -19.39
N ASN A 61 -14.10 -13.22 -19.95
CA ASN A 61 -15.39 -13.79 -20.36
C ASN A 61 -15.24 -14.87 -21.42
N HIS A 62 -14.35 -14.69 -22.40
CA HIS A 62 -14.05 -15.73 -23.39
C HIS A 62 -13.51 -17.01 -22.73
N LEU A 63 -12.56 -16.89 -21.80
CA LEU A 63 -11.99 -18.04 -21.09
C LEU A 63 -12.97 -18.73 -20.14
N LEU A 64 -13.98 -18.02 -19.63
CA LEU A 64 -15.08 -18.66 -18.89
C LEU A 64 -15.88 -19.60 -19.78
N THR A 65 -16.12 -19.22 -21.04
CA THR A 65 -16.83 -20.08 -22.01
C THR A 65 -15.93 -21.14 -22.65
N ASN A 66 -14.65 -20.86 -22.84
CA ASN A 66 -13.68 -21.77 -23.46
C ASN A 66 -12.36 -21.79 -22.68
N PRO A 67 -12.27 -22.57 -21.58
CA PRO A 67 -11.13 -22.54 -20.67
C PRO A 67 -9.87 -23.20 -21.24
N HIS A 68 -9.96 -23.96 -22.33
CA HIS A 68 -8.82 -24.68 -22.91
C HIS A 68 -8.02 -23.84 -23.93
N ASN A 69 -8.49 -22.63 -24.24
CA ASN A 69 -7.79 -21.75 -25.17
C ASN A 69 -6.53 -21.11 -24.56
N ASN A 70 -5.40 -21.81 -24.68
CA ASN A 70 -4.11 -21.38 -24.10
C ASN A 70 -3.54 -20.11 -24.74
N ILE A 71 -3.88 -19.82 -26.00
CA ILE A 71 -3.49 -18.55 -26.65
C ILE A 71 -4.13 -17.39 -25.91
N ILE A 72 -5.43 -17.48 -25.62
CA ILE A 72 -6.14 -16.41 -24.92
C ILE A 72 -5.68 -16.26 -23.47
N LYS A 73 -5.28 -17.34 -22.79
CA LYS A 73 -4.62 -17.25 -21.47
C LYS A 73 -3.33 -16.41 -21.53
N ALA A 74 -2.47 -16.66 -22.51
CA ALA A 74 -1.24 -15.91 -22.68
C ALA A 74 -1.51 -14.42 -23.02
N VAL A 75 -2.51 -14.16 -23.88
CA VAL A 75 -2.93 -12.80 -24.22
C VAL A 75 -3.52 -12.07 -23.00
N LEU A 76 -4.34 -12.75 -22.20
CA LEU A 76 -4.91 -12.18 -20.96
C LEU A 76 -3.80 -11.81 -19.99
N ALA A 77 -2.87 -12.73 -19.68
CA ALA A 77 -1.78 -12.46 -18.74
C ALA A 77 -0.90 -11.29 -19.18
N ASN A 78 -0.60 -11.17 -20.48
CA ASN A 78 0.14 -10.03 -21.03
C ASN A 78 -0.67 -8.73 -20.98
N THR A 79 -1.99 -8.81 -21.17
CA THR A 79 -2.89 -7.65 -21.07
C THR A 79 -3.00 -7.16 -19.63
N GLU A 80 -3.11 -8.07 -18.65
CA GLU A 80 -3.13 -7.74 -17.21
C GLU A 80 -1.80 -7.11 -16.77
N LYS A 81 -0.65 -7.61 -17.23
CA LYS A 81 0.65 -6.95 -16.96
C LYS A 81 0.70 -5.53 -17.52
N LYS A 82 0.26 -5.34 -18.77
CA LYS A 82 0.20 -4.00 -19.39
C LYS A 82 -0.81 -3.08 -18.71
N LEU A 83 -1.94 -3.62 -18.24
CA LEU A 83 -2.92 -2.90 -17.44
C LEU A 83 -2.31 -2.45 -16.11
N SER A 84 -1.59 -3.34 -15.41
CA SER A 84 -0.87 -3.01 -14.18
C SER A 84 0.11 -1.85 -14.41
N HIS A 85 0.89 -1.87 -15.49
CA HIS A 85 1.78 -0.77 -15.86
C HIS A 85 1.03 0.55 -16.13
N ALA A 86 -0.08 0.50 -16.88
CA ALA A 86 -0.88 1.69 -17.17
C ALA A 86 -1.50 2.30 -15.91
N LEU A 87 -2.13 1.47 -15.06
CA LEU A 87 -2.74 1.90 -13.80
C LEU A 87 -1.70 2.44 -12.81
N ARG A 88 -0.51 1.82 -12.72
CA ARG A 88 0.57 2.31 -11.86
C ARG A 88 1.10 3.67 -12.28
N LYS A 89 1.22 3.92 -13.59
CA LYS A 89 1.57 5.25 -14.11
C LYS A 89 0.44 6.25 -13.84
N LEU A 90 -0.80 5.89 -14.14
CA LEU A 90 -1.96 6.75 -13.94
C LEU A 90 -2.10 7.18 -12.49
N ARG A 91 -1.91 6.27 -11.52
CA ARG A 91 -1.94 6.58 -10.08
C ARG A 91 -1.02 7.75 -9.69
N LYS A 92 0.11 7.91 -10.40
CA LYS A 92 1.12 8.94 -10.12
C LYS A 92 0.89 10.23 -10.90
N VAL A 93 0.12 10.18 -12.00
CA VAL A 93 -0.23 11.33 -12.85
C VAL A 93 -1.54 11.95 -12.40
N ASP A 94 -2.61 11.15 -12.32
CA ASP A 94 -3.94 11.55 -11.88
C ASP A 94 -4.57 10.45 -11.02
N PHE A 95 -4.48 10.64 -9.70
CA PHE A 95 -5.01 9.69 -8.74
C PHE A 95 -6.54 9.59 -8.78
N LYS A 96 -7.26 10.66 -9.14
CA LYS A 96 -8.74 10.66 -9.14
C LYS A 96 -9.26 9.79 -10.28
N LYS A 97 -8.76 9.99 -11.50
CA LYS A 97 -9.09 9.12 -12.66
C LYS A 97 -8.68 7.67 -12.40
N TYR A 98 -7.50 7.45 -11.81
CA TYR A 98 -7.08 6.11 -11.38
C TYR A 98 -8.10 5.45 -10.46
N TRP A 99 -8.54 6.15 -9.41
CA TRP A 99 -9.48 5.59 -8.42
C TRP A 99 -10.86 5.33 -9.02
N GLU A 100 -11.32 6.20 -9.92
CA GLU A 100 -12.57 6.02 -10.66
C GLU A 100 -12.54 4.75 -11.53
N ILE A 101 -11.49 4.57 -12.33
CA ILE A 101 -11.32 3.38 -13.19
C ILE A 101 -11.29 2.09 -12.36
N ILE A 102 -10.62 2.10 -11.20
CA ILE A 102 -10.57 0.93 -10.32
C ILE A 102 -11.96 0.55 -9.82
N ARG A 103 -12.79 1.52 -9.44
CA ARG A 103 -14.17 1.27 -8.96
C ARG A 103 -15.11 0.85 -10.09
N ASP A 104 -15.04 1.50 -11.24
CA ASP A 104 -15.97 1.28 -12.36
C ASP A 104 -15.72 -0.08 -13.06
N HIS A 105 -14.49 -0.60 -13.01
CA HIS A 105 -14.11 -1.82 -13.74
C HIS A 105 -13.68 -3.00 -12.86
N ASP A 106 -13.64 -2.84 -11.54
CA ASP A 106 -13.31 -3.90 -10.58
C ASP A 106 -11.97 -4.62 -10.87
N VAL A 107 -10.90 -3.84 -11.12
CA VAL A 107 -9.56 -4.35 -11.47
C VAL A 107 -8.51 -4.09 -10.38
N GLN A 108 -8.93 -4.14 -9.11
CA GLN A 108 -8.04 -3.92 -7.96
C GLN A 108 -7.03 -5.08 -7.78
N ASP A 109 -7.40 -6.28 -8.21
CA ASP A 109 -6.59 -7.50 -8.21
C ASP A 109 -5.26 -7.34 -8.99
N VAL A 110 -5.29 -6.64 -10.13
CA VAL A 110 -4.12 -6.45 -11.02
C VAL A 110 -3.00 -5.59 -10.40
N LEU A 111 -3.29 -4.88 -9.32
CA LEU A 111 -2.34 -4.00 -8.62
C LEU A 111 -1.75 -4.60 -7.36
N GLN A 112 -2.22 -5.76 -6.93
CA GLN A 112 -1.67 -6.45 -5.78
C GLN A 112 -0.21 -6.85 -6.05
N PRO A 113 0.70 -6.70 -5.07
CA PRO A 113 2.07 -7.17 -5.23
C PRO A 113 2.07 -8.69 -5.41
N SER A 114 2.85 -9.18 -6.38
CA SER A 114 2.84 -10.59 -6.77
C SER A 114 3.32 -11.54 -5.66
N ASN A 115 4.25 -11.11 -4.81
CA ASN A 115 4.72 -11.89 -3.67
C ASN A 115 5.31 -11.03 -2.55
N LEU A 116 5.31 -11.60 -1.34
CA LEU A 116 5.82 -10.93 -0.14
C LEU A 116 7.34 -10.71 -0.17
N VAL A 117 8.11 -11.62 -0.78
CA VAL A 117 9.59 -11.56 -0.78
C VAL A 117 10.08 -10.30 -1.49
N THR A 118 9.63 -10.09 -2.73
CA THR A 118 9.98 -8.92 -3.54
C THR A 118 9.36 -7.64 -2.99
N TYR A 119 8.15 -7.72 -2.43
CA TYR A 119 7.51 -6.59 -1.78
C TYR A 119 8.29 -6.10 -0.55
N ARG A 120 8.74 -7.03 0.31
CA ARG A 120 9.56 -6.72 1.51
C ARG A 120 10.90 -6.06 1.16
N GLN A 121 11.47 -6.39 0.01
CA GLN A 121 12.70 -5.76 -0.50
C GLN A 121 12.44 -4.43 -1.25
N GLY A 122 11.19 -3.95 -1.26
CA GLY A 122 10.82 -2.68 -1.89
C GLY A 122 10.77 -2.71 -3.43
N ALA A 123 10.91 -3.87 -4.07
CA ALA A 123 10.93 -3.98 -5.53
C ALA A 123 9.60 -3.54 -6.16
N TYR A 124 8.47 -3.77 -5.47
CA TYR A 124 7.18 -3.27 -5.91
C TYR A 124 7.17 -1.74 -5.99
N TRP A 125 7.72 -1.03 -5.01
CA TRP A 125 7.75 0.44 -4.98
C TRP A 125 8.79 1.03 -5.94
N LYS A 126 9.88 0.31 -6.21
CA LYS A 126 10.95 0.71 -7.13
C LYS A 126 10.47 0.91 -8.58
N TYR A 127 9.35 0.30 -8.97
CA TYR A 127 8.77 0.54 -10.29
C TYR A 127 8.49 2.03 -10.56
N ASP A 128 7.93 2.74 -9.58
CA ASP A 128 7.53 4.14 -9.76
C ASP A 128 8.78 5.05 -9.88
N TRP A 129 9.87 4.66 -9.22
CA TRP A 129 11.19 5.27 -9.39
C TRP A 129 11.75 5.05 -10.80
N ASN A 130 11.78 3.80 -11.26
CA ASN A 130 12.29 3.45 -12.59
C ASN A 130 11.45 4.07 -13.73
N ALA A 131 10.17 4.33 -13.48
CA ALA A 131 9.28 5.00 -14.42
C ALA A 131 9.48 6.53 -14.45
N GLY A 132 10.33 7.11 -13.58
CA GLY A 132 10.53 8.56 -13.48
C GLY A 132 9.37 9.30 -12.81
N LEU A 133 8.50 8.59 -12.08
CA LEU A 133 7.27 9.14 -11.50
C LEU A 133 7.34 9.31 -9.98
N ALA A 134 8.52 9.14 -9.37
CA ALA A 134 8.67 9.25 -7.92
C ALA A 134 8.30 10.66 -7.39
N ILE A 135 8.66 11.70 -8.13
CA ILE A 135 8.52 13.12 -7.75
C ILE A 135 7.40 13.80 -8.57
N SER A 136 6.50 13.01 -9.20
CA SER A 136 5.44 13.57 -10.07
C SER A 136 4.31 14.26 -9.30
N THR A 137 4.19 13.99 -8.00
CA THR A 137 3.07 14.50 -7.19
C THR A 137 3.34 15.95 -6.78
N ASN A 138 2.49 16.87 -7.23
CA ASN A 138 2.50 18.24 -6.71
C ASN A 138 1.98 18.24 -5.27
N LEU A 139 2.88 18.48 -4.32
CA LEU A 139 2.56 18.35 -2.89
C LEU A 139 1.52 19.37 -2.44
N ALA A 140 1.62 20.62 -2.92
CA ALA A 140 0.78 21.73 -2.45
C ALA A 140 -0.73 21.49 -2.65
N ASP A 141 -1.10 20.70 -3.66
CA ASP A 141 -2.51 20.40 -3.98
C ASP A 141 -3.09 19.30 -3.07
N VAL A 142 -2.24 18.58 -2.32
CA VAL A 142 -2.63 17.38 -1.55
C VAL A 142 -2.32 17.51 -0.06
N LEU A 143 -1.14 18.03 0.28
CA LEU A 143 -0.62 18.14 1.64
C LEU A 143 0.08 19.49 1.83
N ASP A 144 0.09 19.99 3.06
CA ASP A 144 0.95 21.12 3.40
C ASP A 144 2.43 20.65 3.47
N PRO A 145 3.33 21.15 2.61
CA PRO A 145 4.70 20.65 2.54
C PRO A 145 5.56 21.06 3.73
N ARG A 146 5.15 22.04 4.55
CA ARG A 146 5.96 22.61 5.63
C ARG A 146 6.37 21.59 6.69
N GLY A 147 5.52 20.61 6.96
CA GLY A 147 5.78 19.54 7.92
C GLY A 147 6.21 18.20 7.31
N LEU A 148 6.62 18.18 6.03
CA LEU A 148 7.09 16.96 5.34
C LEU A 148 8.61 16.82 5.30
N ASN A 149 9.35 17.83 5.75
CA ASN A 149 10.81 17.82 5.78
C ASN A 149 11.32 17.97 7.22
N GLY A 150 12.47 17.36 7.50
CA GLY A 150 13.22 17.61 8.74
C GLY A 150 14.03 18.90 8.64
N CYS A 151 14.49 19.40 9.78
CA CYS A 151 15.37 20.58 9.83
C CYS A 151 16.82 20.12 9.88
N VAL A 152 17.59 20.44 8.83
CA VAL A 152 18.99 20.01 8.68
C VAL A 152 19.88 20.63 9.74
N GLU A 153 19.71 21.92 10.02
CA GLU A 153 20.52 22.66 11.01
C GLU A 153 20.38 22.11 12.43
N THR A 154 19.14 21.82 12.84
CA THR A 154 18.85 21.34 14.20
C THR A 154 18.87 19.82 14.33
N GLY A 155 19.00 19.08 13.23
CA GLY A 155 18.90 17.62 13.20
C GLY A 155 17.50 17.07 13.53
N ARG A 156 16.50 17.93 13.72
CA ARG A 156 15.13 17.52 14.06
C ARG A 156 14.46 16.78 12.90
N SER A 157 13.76 15.72 13.26
CA SER A 157 12.95 14.90 12.36
C SER A 157 11.76 15.68 11.79
N ARG A 158 11.17 15.16 10.71
CA ARG A 158 9.93 15.65 10.11
C ARG A 158 8.81 15.83 11.16
N SER A 159 8.62 14.84 12.02
CA SER A 159 7.53 14.83 13.00
C SER A 159 7.67 15.93 14.05
N GLU A 160 8.89 16.30 14.42
CA GLU A 160 9.15 17.37 15.37
C GLU A 160 8.90 18.74 14.74
N VAL A 161 9.33 18.94 13.50
CA VAL A 161 8.99 20.15 12.73
C VAL A 161 7.48 20.30 12.61
N ALA A 162 6.75 19.23 12.28
CA ALA A 162 5.29 19.25 12.24
C ALA A 162 4.66 19.59 13.60
N ARG A 163 5.15 18.99 14.69
CA ARG A 163 4.70 19.30 16.05
C ARG A 163 4.87 20.79 16.38
N ASP A 164 6.04 21.34 16.10
CA ASP A 164 6.37 22.73 16.45
C ASP A 164 5.58 23.75 15.61
N LEU A 165 5.13 23.34 14.41
CA LEU A 165 4.22 24.10 13.56
C LEU A 165 2.73 23.86 13.88
N GLY A 166 2.39 23.00 14.84
CA GLY A 166 1.00 22.65 15.17
C GLY A 166 0.30 21.81 14.10
N LEU A 167 1.05 21.11 13.24
CA LEU A 167 0.54 20.27 12.16
C LEU A 167 0.52 18.79 12.57
N SER A 168 -0.54 18.07 12.22
CA SER A 168 -0.67 16.63 12.51
C SER A 168 -0.75 15.80 11.24
N TYR A 169 0.36 15.14 10.89
CA TYR A 169 0.42 14.18 9.79
C TYR A 169 0.31 12.76 10.32
N THR A 170 -0.92 12.33 10.58
CA THR A 170 -1.21 10.95 11.02
C THR A 170 -2.13 10.30 9.99
N ARG A 171 -1.74 9.14 9.46
CA ARG A 171 -2.61 8.38 8.55
C ARG A 171 -3.87 7.90 9.30
N PRO A 172 -4.99 7.65 8.61
CA PRO A 172 -6.13 6.99 9.21
C PRO A 172 -5.71 5.66 9.86
N LEU A 173 -5.99 5.55 11.17
CA LEU A 173 -5.59 4.40 11.98
C LEU A 173 -6.65 3.30 11.93
N GLN A 174 -6.18 2.05 11.94
CA GLN A 174 -7.03 0.88 12.11
C GLN A 174 -7.36 0.64 13.59
N GLU A 175 -8.33 -0.23 13.85
CA GLU A 175 -8.87 -0.45 15.18
C GLU A 175 -7.85 -1.02 16.18
N ASN A 176 -6.98 -1.91 15.71
CA ASN A 176 -5.85 -2.44 16.49
C ASN A 176 -4.90 -1.32 16.94
N GLU A 177 -4.60 -0.35 16.08
CA GLU A 177 -3.69 0.76 16.36
C GLU A 177 -4.33 1.77 17.32
N LYS A 178 -5.60 2.12 17.08
CA LYS A 178 -6.39 2.96 17.98
C LYS A 178 -6.48 2.34 19.37
N LYS A 179 -6.76 1.03 19.44
CA LYS A 179 -6.81 0.27 20.69
C LYS A 179 -5.46 0.28 21.41
N GLN A 180 -4.36 0.10 20.68
CA GLN A 180 -3.03 0.13 21.27
C GLN A 180 -2.72 1.49 21.90
N LEU A 181 -2.95 2.59 21.17
CA LEU A 181 -2.65 3.94 21.65
C LEU A 181 -3.57 4.37 22.80
N SER A 182 -4.88 4.12 22.68
CA SER A 182 -5.84 4.44 23.74
C SER A 182 -5.57 3.67 25.03
N HIS A 183 -5.17 2.39 24.93
CA HIS A 183 -4.81 1.60 26.10
C HIS A 183 -3.56 2.15 26.78
N GLN A 184 -2.52 2.51 26.01
CA GLN A 184 -1.27 3.05 26.54
C GLN A 184 -1.49 4.39 27.26
N ALA A 185 -2.34 5.26 26.72
CA ALA A 185 -2.65 6.56 27.33
C ALA A 185 -3.19 6.41 28.77
N LEU A 186 -4.03 5.40 29.01
CA LEU A 186 -4.65 5.16 30.32
C LEU A 186 -3.76 4.36 31.30
N TYR A 187 -2.55 3.98 30.91
CA TYR A 187 -1.71 3.11 31.75
C TYR A 187 -1.31 3.78 33.07
N TYR A 188 -0.89 5.04 33.01
CA TYR A 188 -0.41 5.77 34.19
C TYR A 188 -1.51 6.05 35.21
N GLU A 189 -2.71 6.40 34.75
CA GLU A 189 -3.86 6.59 35.64
C GLU A 189 -4.23 5.31 36.37
N ARG A 190 -4.25 4.18 35.65
CA ARG A 190 -4.53 2.87 36.24
C ARG A 190 -3.43 2.44 37.22
N LEU A 191 -2.17 2.68 36.89
CA LEU A 191 -1.05 2.37 37.77
C LEU A 191 -1.07 3.23 39.04
N ALA A 192 -1.39 4.52 38.92
CA ALA A 192 -1.54 5.43 40.05
C ALA A 192 -2.70 4.98 40.96
N LYS A 193 -3.86 4.70 40.37
CA LYS A 193 -5.03 4.16 41.11
C LYS A 193 -4.68 2.87 41.86
N PHE A 194 -4.02 1.93 41.19
CA PHE A 194 -3.58 0.67 41.81
C PHE A 194 -2.65 0.91 43.01
N LYS A 195 -1.67 1.82 42.89
CA LYS A 195 -0.76 2.14 43.99
C LYS A 195 -1.45 2.79 45.18
N MET A 196 -2.45 3.63 44.94
CA MET A 196 -3.18 4.34 45.99
C MET A 196 -4.21 3.45 46.68
N GLU A 197 -4.98 2.67 45.91
CA GLU A 197 -6.09 1.87 46.44
C GLU A 197 -5.64 0.50 46.97
N GLN A 198 -4.53 -0.05 46.45
CA GLN A 198 -4.01 -1.38 46.83
C GLN A 198 -2.51 -1.33 47.18
N PRO A 199 -2.12 -0.60 48.25
CA PRO A 199 -0.72 -0.36 48.56
C PRO A 199 0.05 -1.63 48.95
N GLU A 200 -0.57 -2.57 49.67
CA GLU A 200 0.10 -3.81 50.09
C GLU A 200 0.43 -4.73 48.90
N ALA A 201 -0.49 -4.86 47.94
CA ALA A 201 -0.25 -5.61 46.71
C ALA A 201 0.83 -4.94 45.85
N ALA A 202 0.79 -3.60 45.73
CA ALA A 202 1.83 -2.84 45.03
C ALA A 202 3.21 -3.02 45.68
N ARG A 203 3.29 -2.96 47.02
CA ARG A 203 4.54 -3.15 47.78
C ARG A 203 5.12 -4.55 47.61
N ALA A 204 4.28 -5.59 47.61
CA ALA A 204 4.71 -6.96 47.35
C ALA A 204 5.34 -7.10 45.95
N LEU A 205 4.66 -6.60 44.92
CA LEU A 205 5.18 -6.61 43.54
C LEU A 205 6.47 -5.79 43.39
N GLU A 206 6.58 -4.65 44.07
CA GLU A 206 7.81 -3.84 44.06
C GLU A 206 8.97 -4.55 44.76
N ARG A 207 8.70 -5.20 45.90
CA ARG A 207 9.70 -6.02 46.61
C ARG A 207 10.24 -7.14 45.72
N GLU A 208 9.36 -7.88 45.04
CA GLU A 208 9.77 -8.92 44.09
C GLU A 208 10.59 -8.36 42.93
N ARG A 209 10.17 -7.23 42.34
CA ARG A 209 10.92 -6.57 41.27
C ARG A 209 12.32 -6.16 41.73
N PHE A 210 12.41 -5.61 42.94
CA PHE A 210 13.69 -5.18 43.53
C PHE A 210 14.61 -6.38 43.75
N VAL A 211 14.14 -7.42 44.45
CA VAL A 211 14.93 -8.63 44.70
C VAL A 211 15.41 -9.25 43.38
N ARG A 212 14.53 -9.37 42.38
CA ARG A 212 14.88 -9.90 41.05
C ARG A 212 15.93 -9.06 40.31
N LYS A 213 15.89 -7.73 40.48
CA LYS A 213 16.88 -6.82 39.86
C LYS A 213 18.28 -7.03 40.47
N PHE A 214 18.36 -7.23 41.79
CA PHE A 214 19.62 -7.44 42.49
C PHE A 214 20.18 -8.85 42.33
N SER A 215 19.34 -9.88 42.25
CA SER A 215 19.76 -11.28 42.15
C SER A 215 20.15 -11.73 40.74
N GLY A 216 19.95 -10.89 39.73
CA GLY A 216 20.18 -11.24 38.33
C GLY A 216 21.66 -11.37 37.94
N MET A 217 21.94 -12.24 36.96
CA MET A 217 23.31 -12.51 36.46
C MET A 217 24.05 -11.30 35.87
N PHE A 218 23.32 -10.30 35.37
CA PHE A 218 23.87 -9.10 34.72
C PHE A 218 23.39 -7.82 35.44
N ALA A 219 23.72 -7.70 36.73
CA ALA A 219 23.31 -6.55 37.53
C ALA A 219 24.11 -5.27 37.22
N LYS A 220 25.37 -5.41 36.76
CA LYS A 220 26.24 -4.28 36.38
C LYS A 220 26.06 -3.94 34.90
N MET A 221 25.90 -2.66 34.60
CA MET A 221 25.91 -2.17 33.23
C MET A 221 27.36 -2.13 32.73
N ASP A 222 27.74 -3.14 31.96
CA ASP A 222 28.99 -3.21 31.21
C ASP A 222 28.70 -3.29 29.69
N ILE A 223 29.74 -3.28 28.87
CA ILE A 223 29.60 -3.33 27.40
C ILE A 223 28.79 -4.56 26.96
N LYS A 224 28.93 -5.69 27.67
CA LYS A 224 28.20 -6.93 27.37
C LYS A 224 26.72 -6.82 27.72
N SER A 225 26.40 -6.29 28.88
CA SER A 225 25.03 -6.14 29.40
C SER A 225 24.27 -5.01 28.70
N GLY A 226 24.99 -3.99 28.23
CA GLY A 226 24.45 -2.88 27.45
C GLY A 226 24.35 -3.16 25.95
N ALA A 227 24.76 -4.34 25.47
CA ALA A 227 24.67 -4.70 24.06
C ALA A 227 23.20 -4.76 23.62
N PRO A 228 22.77 -3.98 22.60
CA PRO A 228 21.36 -3.96 22.16
C PRO A 228 20.87 -5.32 21.67
N ASP A 229 21.74 -6.06 20.97
CA ASP A 229 21.49 -7.43 20.55
C ASP A 229 22.64 -8.34 21.04
N PHE A 230 22.43 -8.91 22.23
CA PHE A 230 23.37 -9.85 22.84
C PHE A 230 23.64 -11.10 21.97
N PRO A 231 22.62 -11.86 21.50
CA PRO A 231 22.87 -13.07 20.71
C PRO A 231 23.50 -12.79 19.34
N SER A 232 23.25 -11.63 18.71
CA SER A 232 23.92 -11.25 17.45
C SER A 232 25.39 -10.87 17.67
N THR A 233 25.66 -10.06 18.69
CA THR A 233 27.00 -9.54 19.02
C THR A 233 27.91 -10.65 19.56
N TYR A 234 27.41 -11.48 20.48
CA TYR A 234 28.17 -12.53 21.16
C TYR A 234 27.79 -13.95 20.69
N ARG A 235 27.52 -14.12 19.39
CA ARG A 235 27.11 -15.39 18.77
C ARG A 235 28.04 -16.59 19.05
N LYS A 236 29.32 -16.36 19.33
CA LYS A 236 30.30 -17.41 19.68
C LYS A 236 29.98 -18.11 21.01
N LEU A 237 29.20 -17.47 21.88
CA LEU A 237 28.78 -18.04 23.15
C LEU A 237 27.56 -18.97 23.01
N LEU A 238 26.81 -18.83 21.91
CA LEU A 238 25.61 -19.64 21.66
C LEU A 238 25.99 -21.10 21.42
N GLY A 239 25.18 -22.00 21.94
CA GLY A 239 25.37 -23.45 21.80
C GLY A 239 26.41 -24.08 22.74
N THR A 240 27.34 -23.30 23.30
CA THR A 240 28.36 -23.81 24.23
C THR A 240 28.25 -23.22 25.64
N LYS A 241 28.03 -21.91 25.77
CA LYS A 241 28.05 -21.19 27.06
C LYS A 241 26.70 -20.57 27.41
N VAL A 242 25.95 -20.12 26.41
CA VAL A 242 24.67 -19.44 26.56
C VAL A 242 23.60 -20.23 25.81
N VAL A 243 22.65 -20.78 26.55
CA VAL A 243 21.54 -21.60 26.03
C VAL A 243 20.22 -20.82 26.00
N ARG A 244 20.20 -19.60 26.56
CA ARG A 244 19.01 -18.73 26.60
C ARG A 244 18.49 -18.37 25.20
N TRP A 245 19.39 -18.15 24.25
CA TRP A 245 19.05 -17.86 22.86
C TRP A 245 19.49 -19.02 21.98
N ALA A 246 18.55 -19.61 21.24
CA ALA A 246 18.83 -20.71 20.32
C ALA A 246 19.31 -20.22 18.95
N SER A 247 19.06 -18.96 18.60
CA SER A 247 19.46 -18.38 17.33
C SER A 247 20.15 -17.03 17.52
N LYS A 248 20.90 -16.60 16.50
CA LYS A 248 21.77 -15.42 16.52
C LYS A 248 21.14 -14.17 15.88
N ARG A 249 19.92 -14.25 15.34
CA ARG A 249 19.27 -13.16 14.61
C ARG A 249 17.76 -13.21 14.84
N HIS A 250 17.23 -12.16 15.46
CA HIS A 250 15.80 -12.02 15.78
C HIS A 250 15.16 -10.82 15.07
N GLY A 251 15.97 -9.97 14.46
CA GLY A 251 15.54 -8.76 13.76
C GLY A 251 16.32 -8.52 12.45
N PRO A 252 16.17 -7.32 11.86
CA PRO A 252 16.82 -6.98 10.61
C PRO A 252 18.35 -6.88 10.71
N ALA A 253 18.91 -6.57 11.88
CA ALA A 253 20.36 -6.54 12.15
C ALA A 253 20.79 -7.74 13.03
#